data_AF-A0A292SV92-F1
#
_entry.id   AF-A0A292SV92-F1
#
_cell.length_a   1.000
_cell.length_b   1.000
_cell.length_c   1.000
_cell.angle_alpha   90.00
_cell.angle_beta   90.00
_cell.angle_gamma   90.00
#
_symmetry.space_group_name_H-M   'P 1'
#
loop_
_entity.id
_entity.type
_entity.pdbx_description
1 polymer ?
#
loop_
_entity_poly.entity_id
_entity_poly.type
_entity_poly.pdbx_seq_one_letter_code
_entity_poly.pdbx_strand_id
1 'polypeptide(L)'
;MNKEEELKIIEDMQAVVAQMKADDIEENPDCEFDMFDCQCCGEEKPLAGSVVYDGIRICNDCVLYAETGFALGKIKDIQDLIVNMEDKKLEAQCNFIKQDEIEHNN
;
A
#
# COMPACT_ATOMS: atom_id res chain seq x y z
N MET A 1 -16.27 -20.07 -0.86
CA MET A 1 -16.01 -19.31 0.37
C MET A 1 -17.28 -18.57 0.72
N ASN A 2 -17.74 -18.65 1.97
CA ASN A 2 -18.89 -17.89 2.42
C ASN A 2 -18.45 -16.49 2.93
N LYS A 3 -19.40 -15.58 3.14
CA LYS A 3 -19.08 -14.19 3.52
C LYS A 3 -18.38 -14.08 4.89
N GLU A 4 -18.68 -14.97 5.83
CA GLU A 4 -18.06 -14.97 7.16
C GLU A 4 -16.59 -15.38 7.09
N GLU A 5 -16.28 -16.37 6.25
CA GLU A 5 -14.90 -16.79 5.96
C GLU A 5 -14.10 -15.67 5.30
N GLU A 6 -14.69 -14.95 4.33
CA GLU A 6 -14.04 -13.81 3.69
C GLU A 6 -13.74 -12.68 4.69
N LEU A 7 -14.70 -12.36 5.55
CA LEU A 7 -14.52 -11.32 6.58
C LEU A 7 -13.41 -11.69 7.56
N LYS A 8 -13.36 -12.96 7.97
CA LYS A 8 -12.30 -13.44 8.86
C LYS A 8 -10.92 -13.32 8.21
N ILE A 9 -10.79 -13.68 6.93
CA ILE A 9 -9.53 -13.50 6.19
C ILE A 9 -9.13 -12.02 6.16
N ILE A 10 -10.08 -11.12 5.92
CA ILE A 10 -9.81 -9.68 5.90
C ILE A 10 -9.32 -9.20 7.27
N GLU A 11 -9.98 -9.59 8.35
CA GLU A 11 -9.58 -9.23 9.72
C GLU A 11 -8.21 -9.78 10.09
N ASP A 12 -7.93 -11.04 9.73
CA ASP A 12 -6.64 -11.69 9.98
C ASP A 12 -5.52 -10.96 9.21
N MET A 13 -5.74 -10.58 7.94
CA MET A 13 -4.76 -9.84 7.14
C MET A 13 -4.55 -8.41 7.65
N GLN A 14 -5.60 -7.73 8.11
CA GLN A 14 -5.47 -6.43 8.76
C GLN A 14 -4.57 -6.49 10.00
N ALA A 15 -4.74 -7.53 10.83
CA ALA A 15 -3.91 -7.72 12.02
C ALA A 15 -2.44 -8.00 11.66
N VAL A 16 -2.20 -8.87 10.67
CA VAL A 16 -0.84 -9.20 10.20
C VAL A 16 -0.13 -7.95 9.70
N VAL A 17 -0.75 -7.19 8.79
CA VAL A 17 -0.12 -6.02 8.17
C VAL A 17 0.09 -4.88 9.16
N ALA A 18 -0.82 -4.72 10.13
CA ALA A 18 -0.64 -3.78 11.24
C ALA A 18 0.53 -4.18 12.15
N GLN A 19 0.69 -5.48 12.43
CA GLN A 19 1.81 -5.98 13.23
C GLN A 19 3.14 -5.79 12.48
N MET A 20 3.19 -6.07 11.18
CA MET A 20 4.39 -5.82 10.36
C MET A 20 4.85 -4.37 10.46
N LYS A 21 3.91 -3.43 10.39
CA LYS A 21 4.23 -2.00 10.56
C LYS A 21 4.76 -1.70 11.96
N ALA A 22 4.17 -2.28 13.00
CA ALA A 22 4.60 -2.08 14.38
C ALA A 22 6.01 -2.64 14.61
N ASP A 23 6.29 -3.84 14.08
CA ASP A 23 7.59 -4.49 14.18
C ASP A 23 8.67 -3.66 13.47
N ASP A 24 8.40 -3.17 12.24
CA ASP A 24 9.32 -2.28 11.52
C ASP A 24 9.66 -1.01 12.32
N ILE A 25 8.67 -0.40 12.98
CA ILE A 25 8.86 0.81 13.80
C ILE A 25 9.64 0.48 15.09
N GLU A 26 9.40 -0.69 15.69
CA GLU A 26 10.17 -1.14 16.87
C GLU A 26 11.64 -1.36 16.51
N GLU A 27 11.91 -1.98 15.35
CA GLU A 27 13.25 -2.25 14.85
C GLU A 27 13.96 -0.99 14.35
N ASN A 28 13.23 -0.10 13.68
CA ASN A 28 13.74 1.16 13.12
C ASN A 28 12.69 2.29 13.22
N PRO A 29 12.67 3.06 14.31
CA PRO A 29 11.68 4.13 14.50
C PRO A 29 11.66 5.19 13.40
N ASP A 30 12.78 5.42 12.73
CA ASP A 30 12.87 6.42 11.65
C ASP A 30 11.98 6.04 10.46
N CYS A 31 11.68 4.75 10.24
CA CYS A 31 10.83 4.32 9.13
C CYS A 31 9.37 4.78 9.25
N GLU A 32 8.93 5.23 10.44
CA GLU A 32 7.64 5.89 10.61
C GLU A 32 7.57 7.24 9.88
N PHE A 33 8.72 7.90 9.71
CA PHE A 33 8.83 9.24 9.15
C PHE A 33 9.56 9.30 7.81
N ASP A 34 10.35 8.28 7.47
CA ASP A 34 10.96 8.16 6.15
C ASP A 34 9.89 7.85 5.11
N MET A 35 9.60 8.84 4.27
CA MET A 35 8.54 8.78 3.27
C MET A 35 9.06 8.28 1.92
N PHE A 36 8.19 7.63 1.15
CA PHE A 36 8.45 7.23 -0.22
C PHE A 36 7.18 7.21 -1.06
N ASP A 37 7.34 7.33 -2.38
CA ASP A 37 6.22 7.18 -3.32
C ASP A 37 5.89 5.70 -3.54
N CYS A 38 4.70 5.29 -3.12
CA CYS A 38 4.23 3.94 -3.34
C CYS A 38 4.14 3.64 -4.84
N GLN A 39 4.84 2.60 -5.31
CA GLN A 39 4.85 2.28 -6.74
C GLN A 39 3.52 1.69 -7.24
N CYS A 40 2.64 1.28 -6.32
CA CYS A 40 1.28 0.79 -6.58
C CYS A 40 0.24 1.92 -6.61
N CYS A 41 0.01 2.62 -5.50
CA CYS A 41 -1.03 3.66 -5.43
C CYS A 41 -0.57 5.08 -5.75
N GLY A 42 0.73 5.33 -5.89
CA GLY A 42 1.29 6.66 -6.18
C GLY A 42 1.25 7.67 -5.03
N GLU A 43 0.72 7.30 -3.86
CA GLU A 43 0.72 8.16 -2.68
C GLU A 43 2.07 8.10 -1.96
N GLU A 44 2.51 9.24 -1.43
CA GLU A 44 3.64 9.34 -0.50
C GLU A 44 3.22 8.74 0.85
N LYS A 45 3.96 7.73 1.33
CA LYS A 45 3.66 6.98 2.56
C LYS A 45 4.93 6.66 3.35
N PRO A 46 4.83 6.39 4.66
CA PRO A 46 5.96 5.93 5.45
C PRO A 46 6.53 4.59 4.95
N LEU A 47 7.85 4.40 5.11
CA LEU A 47 8.54 3.14 4.86
C LEU A 47 8.07 2.01 5.78
N ALA A 48 7.59 2.34 6.98
CA ALA A 48 7.07 1.37 7.96
C ALA A 48 5.97 0.48 7.35
N GLY A 49 6.19 -0.83 7.39
CA GLY A 49 5.28 -1.83 6.86
C GLY A 49 5.21 -1.88 5.32
N SER A 50 6.16 -1.25 4.64
CA SER A 50 6.29 -1.34 3.18
C SER A 50 7.01 -2.63 2.77
N VAL A 51 6.60 -3.23 1.65
CA VAL A 51 7.16 -4.49 1.16
C VAL A 51 7.60 -4.34 -0.29
N VAL A 52 8.66 -5.06 -0.67
CA VAL A 52 9.15 -5.13 -2.05
C VAL A 52 8.71 -6.45 -2.68
N TYR A 53 7.86 -6.35 -3.71
CA TYR A 53 7.46 -7.47 -4.56
C TYR A 53 8.12 -7.34 -5.92
N ASP A 54 8.96 -8.30 -6.33
CA ASP A 54 9.63 -8.30 -7.64
C ASP A 54 10.33 -6.96 -7.99
N GLY A 55 10.94 -6.31 -6.99
CA GLY A 55 11.60 -5.01 -7.13
C GLY A 55 10.67 -3.79 -7.08
N ILE A 56 9.38 -3.99 -6.81
CA ILE A 56 8.36 -2.95 -6.68
C ILE A 56 8.02 -2.78 -5.19
N ARG A 57 8.38 -1.64 -4.61
CA ARG A 57 8.03 -1.27 -3.24
C ARG A 57 6.62 -0.69 -3.17
N ILE A 58 5.79 -1.25 -2.31
CA ILE A 58 4.42 -0.80 -2.07
C ILE A 58 4.21 -0.45 -0.59
N CYS A 59 3.36 0.52 -0.32
CA CYS A 59 3.05 0.97 1.04
C CYS A 59 2.22 -0.06 1.80
N ASN A 60 2.18 0.06 3.13
CA ASN A 60 1.46 -0.85 4.03
C ASN A 60 -0.02 -1.04 3.65
N ASP A 61 -0.71 0.02 3.20
CA ASP A 61 -2.10 -0.08 2.70
C ASP A 61 -2.21 -0.99 1.45
N CYS A 62 -1.24 -0.86 0.53
CA CYS A 62 -1.19 -1.70 -0.67
C CYS A 62 -0.74 -3.13 -0.37
N VAL A 63 0.09 -3.33 0.66
CA VAL A 63 0.41 -4.67 1.18
C VAL A 63 -0.86 -5.34 1.68
N LEU A 64 -1.71 -4.64 2.44
CA LEU A 64 -2.99 -5.18 2.88
C LEU A 64 -3.87 -5.62 1.71
N TYR A 65 -3.97 -4.81 0.65
CA TYR A 65 -4.73 -5.20 -0.55
C TYR A 65 -4.11 -6.41 -1.26
N ALA A 66 -2.78 -6.48 -1.34
CA ALA A 66 -2.07 -7.60 -1.94
C ALA A 66 -2.33 -8.90 -1.17
N GLU A 67 -2.02 -8.93 0.13
CA GLU A 67 -2.13 -10.11 0.98
C GLU A 67 -3.58 -10.60 1.09
N THR A 68 -4.52 -9.67 1.27
CA THR A 68 -5.96 -10.00 1.27
C THR A 68 -6.40 -10.53 -0.10
N GLY A 69 -5.93 -9.92 -1.18
CA GLY A 69 -6.23 -10.35 -2.53
C GLY A 69 -5.69 -11.75 -2.84
N PHE A 70 -4.48 -12.07 -2.41
CA PHE A 70 -3.87 -13.39 -2.52
C PHE A 70 -4.63 -14.43 -1.70
N ALA A 71 -4.93 -14.13 -0.43
CA ALA A 71 -5.65 -15.03 0.47
C ALA A 71 -7.07 -15.33 -0.02
N LEU A 72 -7.75 -14.34 -0.62
CA LEU A 72 -9.08 -14.50 -1.22
C LEU A 72 -9.06 -15.09 -2.65
N GLY A 73 -7.88 -15.25 -3.25
CA GLY A 73 -7.72 -15.69 -4.64
C GLY A 73 -8.28 -14.70 -5.68
N LYS A 74 -8.34 -13.40 -5.34
CA LYS A 74 -8.86 -12.33 -6.20
C LYS A 74 -7.80 -11.73 -7.13
N ILE A 75 -6.53 -11.87 -6.77
CA ILE A 75 -5.37 -11.51 -7.60
C ILE A 75 -4.37 -12.67 -7.58
N LYS A 76 -3.57 -12.81 -8.64
CA LYS A 76 -2.60 -13.91 -8.78
C LYS A 76 -1.20 -13.48 -8.39
N ASP A 77 -0.84 -12.26 -8.74
CA ASP A 77 0.47 -11.67 -8.49
C ASP A 77 0.33 -10.17 -8.23
N ILE A 78 1.46 -9.51 -7.97
CA ILE A 78 1.45 -8.07 -7.69
C ILE A 78 1.09 -7.23 -8.92
N GLN A 79 1.32 -7.74 -10.14
CA GLN A 79 1.00 -7.00 -11.37
C GLN A 79 -0.51 -6.87 -11.53
N ASP A 80 -1.28 -7.89 -11.19
CA ASP A 80 -2.75 -7.83 -11.13
C ASP A 80 -3.21 -6.67 -10.21
N LEU A 81 -2.58 -6.49 -9.05
CA LEU A 81 -2.91 -5.38 -8.15
C LEU A 81 -2.54 -4.03 -8.76
N ILE A 82 -1.34 -3.90 -9.33
CA ILE A 82 -0.87 -2.64 -9.94
C ILE A 82 -1.82 -2.19 -11.05
N VAL A 83 -2.22 -3.10 -11.93
CA VAL A 83 -3.19 -2.82 -13.01
C VAL A 83 -4.52 -2.34 -12.42
N ASN A 84 -5.01 -2.98 -11.36
CA ASN A 84 -6.25 -2.57 -10.69
C ASN A 84 -6.15 -1.22 -9.95
N MET A 85 -4.92 -0.73 -9.72
CA MET A 85 -4.64 0.51 -8.99
C MET A 85 -4.19 1.66 -9.90
N GLU A 86 -4.14 1.45 -11.22
CA GLU A 86 -3.66 2.45 -12.18
C GLU A 86 -4.45 3.76 -12.12
N ASP A 87 -5.78 3.70 -12.04
CA ASP A 87 -6.63 4.89 -11.93
C ASP A 87 -6.29 5.70 -10.67
N LYS A 88 -6.15 5.01 -9.53
CA LYS A 88 -5.80 5.65 -8.25
C LYS A 88 -4.41 6.26 -8.31
N LYS A 89 -3.45 5.58 -8.93
CA LYS A 89 -2.09 6.09 -9.14
C LYS A 89 -2.09 7.34 -10.01
N LEU A 90 -2.88 7.36 -11.09
CA LEU A 90 -3.03 8.51 -11.95
C LEU A 90 -3.65 9.70 -11.19
N GLU A 91 -4.66 9.46 -10.35
CA GLU A 91 -5.25 10.49 -9.50
C GLU A 91 -4.23 11.10 -8.53
N ALA A 92 -3.39 10.27 -7.88
CA ALA A 92 -2.34 10.73 -6.99
C ALA A 92 -1.33 11.64 -7.73
N GLN A 93 -0.88 11.22 -8.92
CA GLN A 93 0.01 12.01 -9.76
C GLN A 93 -0.61 13.33 -10.22
N CYS A 94 -1.89 13.31 -10.62
CA CYS A 94 -2.61 14.53 -10.98
C CYS A 94 -2.73 15.50 -9.81
N ASN A 95 -2.96 14.99 -8.60
CA ASN A 95 -3.07 15.82 -7.39
C ASN A 95 -1.74 16.45 -7.00
N PHE A 96 -0.64 15.70 -7.12
CA PHE A 96 0.71 16.23 -6.92
C PHE A 96 0.99 17.41 -7.85
N ILE A 97 0.74 17.27 -9.15
CA ILE A 97 0.94 18.35 -10.14
C ILE A 97 0.12 19.59 -9.78
N LYS A 98 -1.14 19.42 -9.39
CA LYS A 98 -2.00 20.54 -9.00
C LYS A 98 -1.49 21.25 -7.74
N GLN A 99 -0.96 20.52 -6.77
CA GLN A 99 -0.39 21.11 -5.55
C GLN A 99 0.89 21.88 -5.87
N ASP A 100 1.78 21.29 -6.67
CA ASP A 100 3.02 21.92 -7.12
C ASP A 100 2.75 23.24 -7.88
N GLU A 101 1.76 23.27 -8.77
CA GLU A 101 1.32 24.48 -9.46
C GLU A 101 0.78 25.56 -8.49
N ILE A 102 0.11 25.17 -7.40
CA ILE A 102 -0.39 26.13 -6.39
C ILE A 102 0.77 26.70 -5.59
N GLU A 103 1.73 25.87 -5.19
CA GLU A 103 2.89 26.30 -4.40
C GLU A 103 3.84 27.20 -5.19
N HIS A 104 3.99 26.95 -6.50
CA HIS A 104 4.85 27.77 -7.38
C HIS A 104 4.19 29.05 -7.91
N ASN A 105 2.87 29.21 -7.80
CA ASN A 105 2.15 30.42 -8.21
C ASN A 105 1.86 31.42 -7.07
N ASN A 106 2.30 31.13 -5.84
CA ASN A 106 2.22 32.02 -4.67
C ASN A 106 3.60 32.62 -4.31
#